data_AF-A0A9P0DCB7-F1
#
_entry.id   AF-A0A9P0DCB7-F1
#
_cell.length_a   1.000
_cell.length_b   1.000
_cell.length_c   1.000
_cell.angle_alpha   90.00
_cell.angle_beta   90.00
_cell.angle_gamma   90.00
#
_symmetry.space_group_name_H-M   'P 1'
#
loop_
_entity.id
_entity.type
_entity.pdbx_description
1 polymer ?
#
loop_
_entity_poly.entity_id
_entity_poly.type
_entity_poly.pdbx_seq_one_letter_code
_entity_poly.pdbx_strand_id
1 'polypeptide(L)'
;MLHDDLLEDLECPICCEYLIPPIRMCNTGHSICNQCREKISICPMCSSTFSTGRNVTLESVANKIKYPCEYRRYGCTEKMDLSERIPHQKKCSYKIIKCPKENCKFVGVLNDLINHCWENHEILNVDTRSDISYFFLTHDSLSNSYLLRQYDSNKFIYFWLRAKIVCFQVYLSIQMLAEPKEASKYNYQIQFTDGIRTILYSDTCQSIFVDDEDLFKISESCSLSMKSYLFYSKSESFRKTITIEKPDKNKNYSWFYLFILLVLIFCVFQYYFYPIYHTVFSIPSVSDSKVDKVKTKHKSKKHYKHLDDDDNNNSNINTDFTYEDWIILIFFILPVLFSFILVFKTLRRILTFIRVEIGI
;
A
#
# COMPACT_ATOMS: atom_id res chain seq x y z
N MET A 1 31.39 20.88 -28.64
CA MET A 1 32.81 21.32 -28.58
C MET A 1 33.54 20.42 -27.60
N LEU A 2 34.85 20.21 -27.72
CA LEU A 2 35.77 19.31 -26.97
C LEU A 2 35.22 18.03 -26.29
N HIS A 3 34.22 18.13 -25.42
CA HIS A 3 33.50 16.98 -24.85
C HIS A 3 32.45 16.40 -25.80
N ASP A 4 31.70 17.22 -26.55
CA ASP A 4 30.66 16.70 -27.45
C ASP A 4 31.28 16.03 -28.68
N ASP A 5 32.28 16.69 -29.28
CA ASP A 5 33.03 16.21 -30.45
C ASP A 5 33.69 14.84 -30.15
N LEU A 6 34.22 14.67 -28.93
CA LEU A 6 34.80 13.42 -28.43
C LEU A 6 33.77 12.31 -28.14
N LEU A 7 32.47 12.64 -28.02
CA LEU A 7 31.41 11.62 -27.94
C LEU A 7 31.07 11.05 -29.32
N GLU A 8 31.15 11.87 -30.37
CA GLU A 8 30.95 11.43 -31.77
C GLU A 8 32.09 10.48 -32.21
N ASP A 9 33.34 10.79 -31.86
CA ASP A 9 34.51 9.87 -31.99
C ASP A 9 34.37 8.54 -31.23
N LEU A 10 33.43 8.46 -30.29
CA LEU A 10 33.12 7.28 -29.49
C LEU A 10 31.86 6.53 -29.94
N GLU A 11 31.26 6.88 -31.07
CA GLU A 11 30.15 6.12 -31.67
C GLU A 11 30.65 5.03 -32.65
N CYS A 12 29.93 3.91 -32.70
CA CYS A 12 30.23 2.81 -33.60
C CYS A 12 29.72 3.13 -35.02
N PRO A 13 30.58 3.24 -36.06
CA PRO A 13 30.21 3.69 -37.41
C PRO A 13 29.35 2.70 -38.22
N ILE A 14 28.76 1.69 -37.55
CA ILE A 14 27.87 0.67 -38.14
C ILE A 14 26.48 0.70 -37.48
N CYS A 15 26.39 1.09 -36.20
CA CYS A 15 25.13 1.06 -35.45
C CYS A 15 24.83 2.35 -34.65
N CYS A 16 25.70 3.36 -34.72
CA CYS A 16 25.57 4.67 -34.05
C CYS A 16 25.28 4.58 -32.53
N GLU A 17 25.77 3.51 -31.89
CA GLU A 17 25.78 3.34 -30.43
C GLU A 17 27.21 3.54 -29.92
N TYR A 18 27.33 4.05 -28.69
CA TYR A 18 28.64 4.28 -28.07
C TYR A 18 29.47 2.99 -27.96
N LEU A 19 30.79 3.13 -28.15
CA LEU A 19 31.78 2.05 -28.14
C LEU A 19 32.00 1.53 -26.71
N ILE A 20 31.20 0.53 -26.32
CA ILE A 20 31.34 -0.17 -25.03
C ILE A 20 32.43 -1.25 -25.13
N PRO A 21 33.31 -1.39 -24.10
CA PRO A 21 34.25 -2.52 -24.00
C PRO A 21 33.53 -3.90 -24.08
N PRO A 22 34.03 -4.88 -24.84
CA PRO A 22 35.30 -4.89 -25.56
C PRO A 22 35.24 -4.16 -26.91
N ILE A 23 36.09 -3.15 -27.10
CA ILE A 23 36.17 -2.39 -28.37
C ILE A 23 37.10 -3.11 -29.34
N ARG A 24 36.64 -3.36 -30.57
CA ARG A 24 37.35 -4.16 -31.58
C ARG A 24 37.96 -3.28 -32.65
N MET A 25 39.19 -3.58 -33.07
CA MET A 25 39.91 -2.77 -34.07
C MET A 25 40.40 -3.58 -35.26
N CYS A 26 40.41 -2.97 -36.45
CA CYS A 26 41.05 -3.56 -37.63
C CYS A 26 42.56 -3.32 -37.63
N ASN A 27 43.28 -4.03 -38.51
CA ASN A 27 44.74 -3.98 -38.57
C ASN A 27 45.28 -2.58 -38.94
N THR A 28 44.41 -1.70 -39.48
CA THR A 28 44.68 -0.28 -39.80
C THR A 28 44.21 0.71 -38.72
N GLY A 29 43.61 0.25 -37.62
CA GLY A 29 43.28 1.06 -36.44
C GLY A 29 41.80 1.42 -36.21
N HIS A 30 40.95 1.41 -37.25
CA HIS A 30 39.52 1.75 -37.10
C HIS A 30 38.82 0.85 -36.09
N SER A 31 38.00 1.44 -35.22
CA SER A 31 37.36 0.77 -34.08
C SER A 31 35.84 0.61 -34.26
N ILE A 32 35.29 -0.49 -33.78
CA ILE A 32 33.85 -0.82 -33.79
C ILE A 32 33.45 -1.57 -32.50
N CYS A 33 32.16 -1.59 -32.18
CA CYS A 33 31.66 -2.37 -31.04
C CYS A 33 31.67 -3.89 -31.31
N ASN A 34 31.74 -4.69 -30.25
CA ASN A 34 31.82 -6.16 -30.36
C ASN A 34 30.63 -6.78 -31.12
N GLN A 35 29.41 -6.28 -30.87
CA GLN A 35 28.17 -6.77 -31.52
C GLN A 35 28.16 -6.55 -33.05
N CYS A 36 28.87 -5.52 -33.54
CA CYS A 36 29.06 -5.34 -34.98
C CYS A 36 30.18 -6.24 -35.50
N ARG A 37 31.29 -6.39 -34.76
CA ARG A 37 32.41 -7.26 -35.14
C ARG A 37 31.99 -8.73 -35.31
N GLU A 38 31.01 -9.21 -34.55
CA GLU A 38 30.47 -10.57 -34.69
C GLU A 38 29.72 -10.78 -36.02
N LYS A 39 29.24 -9.70 -36.65
CA LYS A 39 28.45 -9.73 -37.90
C LYS A 39 29.30 -9.52 -39.17
N ILE A 40 30.51 -8.97 -39.05
CA ILE A 40 31.40 -8.66 -40.19
C ILE A 40 32.85 -9.09 -39.97
N SER A 41 33.46 -9.67 -41.01
CA SER A 41 34.86 -10.11 -41.03
C SER A 41 35.85 -9.06 -41.56
N ILE A 42 35.35 -8.09 -42.32
CA ILE A 42 36.11 -7.06 -43.04
C ILE A 42 35.63 -5.67 -42.59
N CYS A 43 36.56 -4.74 -42.41
CA CYS A 43 36.28 -3.38 -41.97
C CYS A 43 35.63 -2.53 -43.08
N PRO A 44 34.44 -1.92 -42.84
CA PRO A 44 33.73 -1.16 -43.88
C PRO A 44 34.44 0.15 -44.27
N MET A 45 35.32 0.68 -43.41
CA MET A 45 36.01 1.95 -43.62
C MET A 45 37.28 1.83 -44.49
N CYS A 46 37.84 0.62 -44.64
CA CYS A 46 39.16 0.44 -45.28
C CYS A 46 39.43 -0.94 -45.89
N SER A 47 38.45 -1.84 -45.92
CA SER A 47 38.55 -3.22 -46.42
C SER A 47 39.61 -4.13 -45.77
N SER A 48 40.29 -3.67 -44.70
CA SER A 48 41.18 -4.50 -43.89
C SER A 48 40.40 -5.58 -43.15
N THR A 49 41.01 -6.76 -42.94
CA THR A 49 40.53 -7.72 -41.94
C THR A 49 40.63 -7.13 -40.52
N PHE A 50 39.82 -7.66 -39.61
CA PHE A 50 39.87 -7.31 -38.20
C PHE A 50 40.92 -8.09 -37.41
N SER A 51 41.59 -7.41 -36.48
CA SER A 51 42.51 -8.06 -35.54
C SER A 51 41.76 -8.93 -34.52
N THR A 52 42.49 -9.81 -33.83
CA THR A 52 41.99 -10.55 -32.65
C THR A 52 41.97 -9.69 -31.38
N GLY A 53 42.66 -8.54 -31.40
CA GLY A 53 42.87 -7.67 -30.25
C GLY A 53 41.67 -6.83 -29.84
N ARG A 54 41.95 -5.88 -28.94
CA ARG A 54 41.00 -4.88 -28.43
C ARG A 54 41.68 -3.52 -28.32
N ASN A 55 40.95 -2.44 -28.55
CA ASN A 55 41.48 -1.09 -28.41
C ASN A 55 41.44 -0.64 -26.94
N VAL A 56 42.32 -1.21 -26.11
CA VAL A 56 42.34 -0.97 -24.65
C VAL A 56 42.58 0.51 -24.30
N THR A 57 43.26 1.26 -25.18
CA THR A 57 43.41 2.72 -25.03
C THR A 57 42.08 3.43 -25.15
N LEU A 58 41.29 3.13 -26.19
CA LEU A 58 39.96 3.74 -26.38
C LEU A 58 38.97 3.25 -25.31
N GLU A 59 39.09 2.00 -24.83
CA GLU A 59 38.35 1.53 -23.66
C GLU A 59 38.69 2.35 -22.40
N SER A 60 39.96 2.74 -22.21
CA SER A 60 40.38 3.60 -21.08
C SER A 60 39.89 5.05 -21.23
N VAL A 61 39.70 5.54 -22.45
CA VAL A 61 39.13 6.87 -22.73
C VAL A 61 37.61 6.85 -22.48
N ALA A 62 36.90 5.86 -23.02
CA ALA A 62 35.45 5.68 -22.83
C ALA A 62 35.07 5.62 -21.34
N ASN A 63 35.82 4.87 -20.52
CA ASN A 63 35.58 4.77 -19.07
C ASN A 63 35.92 6.05 -18.25
N LYS A 64 36.35 7.16 -18.88
CA LYS A 64 36.66 8.44 -18.21
C LYS A 64 35.72 9.58 -18.60
N ILE A 65 34.77 9.33 -19.50
CA ILE A 65 33.89 10.36 -20.08
C ILE A 65 32.47 10.17 -19.56
N LYS A 66 31.79 11.29 -19.28
CA LYS A 66 30.40 11.30 -18.80
C LYS A 66 29.44 11.38 -19.97
N TYR A 67 28.76 10.27 -20.27
CA TYR A 67 27.81 10.15 -21.37
C TYR A 67 26.49 10.86 -21.03
N PRO A 68 25.89 11.61 -21.96
CA PRO A 68 24.57 12.19 -21.76
C PRO A 68 23.49 11.10 -21.75
N CYS A 69 22.38 11.35 -21.05
CA CYS A 69 21.19 10.52 -21.18
C CYS A 69 20.65 10.55 -22.64
N GLU A 70 20.22 9.39 -23.15
CA GLU A 70 19.48 9.26 -24.41
C GLU A 70 18.26 10.20 -24.46
N TYR A 71 17.55 10.33 -23.34
CA TYR A 71 16.37 11.18 -23.20
C TYR A 71 16.71 12.67 -23.01
N ARG A 72 17.94 13.11 -23.30
CA ARG A 72 18.35 14.54 -23.27
C ARG A 72 17.46 15.42 -24.14
N ARG A 73 16.97 14.91 -25.28
CA ARG A 73 16.04 15.62 -26.17
C ARG A 73 14.65 15.88 -25.54
N TYR A 74 14.30 15.14 -24.49
CA TYR A 74 13.03 15.28 -23.75
C TYR A 74 13.18 16.04 -22.42
N GLY A 75 14.39 16.47 -22.07
CA GLY A 75 14.66 17.29 -20.87
C GLY A 75 15.68 16.71 -19.88
N CYS A 76 16.18 15.49 -20.07
CA CYS A 76 17.16 14.93 -19.14
C CYS A 76 18.54 15.58 -19.27
N THR A 77 18.97 16.34 -18.27
CA THR A 77 20.27 17.02 -18.24
C THR A 77 21.41 16.18 -17.65
N GLU A 78 21.13 14.96 -17.17
CA GLU A 78 22.13 14.12 -16.51
C GLU A 78 23.21 13.61 -17.48
N LYS A 79 24.46 13.59 -16.97
CA LYS A 79 25.59 12.89 -17.58
C LYS A 79 26.18 11.92 -16.57
N MET A 80 26.50 10.70 -17.00
CA MET A 80 26.80 9.54 -16.14
C MET A 80 27.95 8.68 -16.71
N ASP A 81 28.51 7.76 -15.92
CA ASP A 81 29.52 6.83 -16.46
C ASP A 81 28.89 5.80 -17.42
N LEU A 82 29.73 5.19 -18.26
CA LEU A 82 29.29 4.23 -19.28
C LEU A 82 28.56 3.02 -18.68
N SER A 83 28.95 2.60 -17.48
CA SER A 83 28.30 1.55 -16.67
C SER A 83 26.95 1.98 -16.08
N GLU A 84 26.75 3.28 -15.86
CA GLU A 84 25.54 3.86 -15.28
C GLU A 84 24.46 4.17 -16.32
N ARG A 85 24.82 4.27 -17.62
CA ARG A 85 23.89 4.60 -18.73
C ARG A 85 22.63 3.74 -18.70
N ILE A 86 22.78 2.41 -18.67
CA ILE A 86 21.64 1.46 -18.69
C ILE A 86 20.84 1.50 -17.37
N PRO A 87 21.46 1.46 -16.17
CA PRO A 87 20.77 1.71 -14.90
C PRO A 87 19.95 3.01 -14.84
N HIS A 88 20.47 4.11 -15.40
CA HIS A 88 19.76 5.39 -15.51
C HIS A 88 18.63 5.32 -16.54
N GLN A 89 18.88 4.84 -17.76
CA GLN A 89 17.87 4.73 -18.83
C GLN A 89 16.60 3.98 -18.35
N LYS A 90 16.77 2.93 -17.53
CA LYS A 90 15.65 2.17 -16.93
C LYS A 90 14.83 2.94 -15.88
N LYS A 91 15.37 4.01 -15.31
CA LYS A 91 14.79 4.75 -14.16
C LYS A 91 14.56 6.24 -14.43
N CYS A 92 14.96 6.75 -15.59
CA CYS A 92 14.87 8.15 -15.95
C CYS A 92 13.40 8.60 -16.05
N SER A 93 13.01 9.67 -15.34
CA SER A 93 11.67 10.25 -15.43
C SER A 93 11.32 10.78 -16.83
N TYR A 94 12.32 10.95 -17.70
CA TYR A 94 12.18 11.31 -19.11
C TYR A 94 12.20 10.09 -20.07
N LYS A 95 12.24 8.84 -19.57
CA LYS A 95 12.03 7.63 -20.40
C LYS A 95 10.70 7.79 -21.14
N ILE A 96 10.74 7.76 -22.46
CA ILE A 96 9.51 7.81 -23.28
C ILE A 96 8.75 6.49 -23.13
N ILE A 97 7.44 6.61 -22.99
CA ILE A 97 6.50 5.53 -22.70
C ILE A 97 5.55 5.40 -23.89
N LYS A 98 5.37 4.18 -24.39
CA LYS A 98 4.29 3.86 -25.34
C LYS A 98 2.96 3.73 -24.60
N CYS A 99 1.88 4.29 -25.15
CA CYS A 99 0.55 4.13 -24.53
C CYS A 99 0.16 2.64 -24.41
N PRO A 100 -0.26 2.17 -23.21
CA PRO A 100 -0.70 0.78 -23.00
C PRO A 100 -1.95 0.34 -23.76
N LYS A 101 -2.75 1.29 -24.29
CA LYS A 101 -3.98 0.97 -25.02
C LYS A 101 -3.68 0.22 -26.31
N GLU A 102 -4.39 -0.89 -26.53
CA GLU A 102 -4.26 -1.67 -27.76
C GLU A 102 -4.55 -0.80 -29.00
N ASN A 103 -3.79 -1.05 -30.07
CA ASN A 103 -3.79 -0.28 -31.33
C ASN A 103 -3.42 1.22 -31.21
N CYS A 104 -3.18 1.76 -30.01
CA CYS A 104 -2.65 3.11 -29.87
C CYS A 104 -1.16 3.18 -30.31
N LYS A 105 -0.83 4.27 -31.00
CA LYS A 105 0.52 4.54 -31.55
C LYS A 105 1.26 5.66 -30.80
N PHE A 106 0.66 6.25 -29.77
CA PHE A 106 1.27 7.33 -29.01
C PHE A 106 2.50 6.84 -28.22
N VAL A 107 3.58 7.64 -28.28
CA VAL A 107 4.80 7.49 -27.49
C VAL A 107 5.23 8.89 -27.05
N GLY A 108 5.50 9.09 -25.76
CA GLY A 108 5.88 10.39 -25.21
C GLY A 108 6.35 10.31 -23.76
N VAL A 109 6.72 11.42 -23.14
CA VAL A 109 7.03 11.44 -21.69
C VAL A 109 5.77 11.32 -20.85
N LEU A 110 5.93 11.06 -19.54
CA LEU A 110 4.82 10.78 -18.61
C LEU A 110 3.68 11.82 -18.66
N ASN A 111 4.01 13.11 -18.65
CA ASN A 111 2.99 14.18 -18.65
C ASN A 111 2.19 14.21 -19.97
N ASP A 112 2.88 14.09 -21.10
CA ASP A 112 2.25 14.05 -22.42
C ASP A 112 1.38 12.80 -22.58
N LEU A 113 1.82 11.66 -22.01
CA LEU A 113 1.03 10.43 -21.96
C LEU A 113 -0.25 10.60 -21.13
N ILE A 114 -0.19 11.27 -19.97
CA ILE A 114 -1.37 11.55 -19.14
C ILE A 114 -2.38 12.41 -19.92
N ASN A 115 -1.90 13.48 -20.58
CA ASN A 115 -2.75 14.35 -21.41
C ASN A 115 -3.36 13.57 -22.60
N HIS A 116 -2.54 12.81 -23.33
CA HIS A 116 -3.01 11.96 -24.43
C HIS A 116 -4.08 10.97 -23.96
N CYS A 117 -3.85 10.30 -22.82
CA CYS A 117 -4.79 9.35 -22.24
C CYS A 117 -6.12 10.03 -21.84
N TRP A 118 -6.08 11.25 -21.30
CA TRP A 118 -7.26 12.04 -20.98
C TRP A 118 -8.08 12.42 -22.22
N GLU A 119 -7.43 12.81 -23.32
CA GLU A 119 -8.09 13.35 -24.52
C GLU A 119 -8.56 12.26 -25.50
N ASN A 120 -7.87 11.11 -25.57
CA ASN A 120 -8.02 10.15 -26.67
C ASN A 120 -8.61 8.80 -26.25
N HIS A 121 -8.83 8.55 -24.95
CA HIS A 121 -9.29 7.25 -24.44
C HIS A 121 -10.47 7.41 -23.47
N GLU A 122 -11.39 6.44 -23.51
CA GLU A 122 -12.51 6.35 -22.57
C GLU A 122 -12.02 6.08 -21.14
N ILE A 123 -12.59 6.80 -20.17
CA ILE A 123 -12.15 6.82 -18.77
C ILE A 123 -13.26 6.30 -17.85
N LEU A 124 -12.93 5.29 -17.04
CA LEU A 124 -13.80 4.78 -15.98
C LEU A 124 -13.47 5.44 -14.64
N ASN A 125 -14.45 5.99 -13.93
CA ASN A 125 -14.22 6.59 -12.61
C ASN A 125 -14.32 5.52 -11.50
N VAL A 126 -13.36 5.52 -10.57
CA VAL A 126 -13.26 4.56 -9.46
C VAL A 126 -13.91 5.09 -8.18
N ASP A 127 -14.06 6.42 -8.04
CA ASP A 127 -14.66 7.06 -6.84
C ASP A 127 -16.16 6.78 -6.71
N THR A 128 -16.84 6.63 -7.85
CA THR A 128 -18.18 6.03 -7.90
C THR A 128 -18.08 4.56 -7.51
N ARG A 129 -18.91 4.12 -6.55
CA ARG A 129 -19.05 2.69 -6.16
C ARG A 129 -19.73 1.86 -7.26
N SER A 130 -19.15 1.86 -8.45
CA SER A 130 -19.66 1.19 -9.64
C SER A 130 -19.01 -0.16 -9.79
N ASP A 131 -19.84 -1.20 -9.82
CA ASP A 131 -19.43 -2.53 -10.25
C ASP A 131 -18.83 -2.43 -11.66
N ILE A 132 -17.54 -2.77 -11.81
CA ILE A 132 -16.85 -2.82 -13.12
C ILE A 132 -17.18 -4.18 -13.78
N SER A 133 -18.44 -4.59 -13.65
CA SER A 133 -19.01 -5.85 -14.14
C SER A 133 -18.99 -5.91 -15.67
N TYR A 134 -19.16 -4.77 -16.33
CA TYR A 134 -19.33 -4.64 -17.78
C TYR A 134 -18.07 -4.85 -18.63
N PHE A 135 -16.86 -4.54 -18.14
CA PHE A 135 -15.68 -4.38 -19.01
C PHE A 135 -14.46 -5.18 -18.58
N PHE A 136 -14.45 -6.48 -18.92
CA PHE A 136 -13.25 -7.32 -18.93
C PHE A 136 -13.30 -8.31 -20.09
N LEU A 137 -12.18 -8.42 -20.82
CA LEU A 137 -11.90 -9.33 -21.95
C LEU A 137 -13.08 -9.71 -22.85
N THR A 138 -13.23 -8.97 -23.96
CA THR A 138 -13.68 -9.56 -25.22
C THR A 138 -12.84 -10.82 -25.53
N HIS A 139 -13.49 -11.88 -26.00
CA HIS A 139 -12.86 -13.19 -26.21
C HIS A 139 -11.68 -13.17 -27.21
N ASP A 140 -11.65 -12.18 -28.11
CA ASP A 140 -10.78 -12.15 -29.30
C ASP A 140 -9.42 -11.46 -29.08
N SER A 141 -9.22 -10.84 -27.92
CA SER A 141 -8.06 -9.98 -27.59
C SER A 141 -7.15 -10.63 -26.55
N LEU A 142 -5.88 -10.90 -26.92
CA LEU A 142 -4.88 -11.57 -26.06
C LEU A 142 -4.43 -10.74 -24.85
N SER A 143 -4.58 -9.42 -24.92
CA SER A 143 -4.43 -8.50 -23.80
C SER A 143 -5.66 -7.60 -23.73
N ASN A 144 -5.66 -6.66 -22.78
CA ASN A 144 -6.58 -5.54 -22.79
C ASN A 144 -6.05 -4.42 -21.91
N SER A 145 -6.59 -3.21 -22.10
CA SER A 145 -6.27 -2.07 -21.25
C SER A 145 -7.43 -1.08 -21.15
N TYR A 146 -7.81 -0.77 -19.92
CA TYR A 146 -8.88 0.16 -19.56
C TYR A 146 -8.31 1.27 -18.69
N LEU A 147 -8.62 2.52 -19.03
CA LEU A 147 -8.14 3.69 -18.32
C LEU A 147 -9.08 3.99 -17.16
N LEU A 148 -8.54 3.94 -15.95
CA LEU A 148 -9.24 4.26 -14.71
C LEU A 148 -8.81 5.65 -14.22
N ARG A 149 -9.72 6.36 -13.58
CA ARG A 149 -9.46 7.64 -12.91
C ARG A 149 -10.03 7.65 -11.50
N GLN A 150 -9.27 8.20 -10.56
CA GLN A 150 -9.66 8.41 -9.17
C GLN A 150 -9.38 9.87 -8.77
N TYR A 151 -10.10 10.43 -7.80
CA TYR A 151 -9.84 11.76 -7.26
C TYR A 151 -9.26 11.66 -5.84
N ASP A 152 -7.99 12.03 -5.68
CA ASP A 152 -7.27 12.00 -4.40
C ASP A 152 -6.41 13.26 -4.25
N SER A 153 -6.33 13.80 -3.03
CA SER A 153 -5.41 14.88 -2.67
C SER A 153 -5.54 16.10 -3.61
N ASN A 154 -6.78 16.48 -3.91
CA ASN A 154 -7.19 17.57 -4.80
C ASN A 154 -6.78 17.43 -6.29
N LYS A 155 -6.42 16.24 -6.76
CA LYS A 155 -6.09 15.97 -8.17
C LYS A 155 -6.73 14.69 -8.69
N PHE A 156 -6.92 14.61 -10.01
CA PHE A 156 -7.20 13.33 -10.66
C PHE A 156 -5.91 12.52 -10.78
N ILE A 157 -6.03 11.23 -10.50
CA ILE A 157 -4.97 10.23 -10.63
C ILE A 157 -5.46 9.18 -11.64
N TYR A 158 -4.58 8.77 -12.54
CA TYR A 158 -4.89 7.87 -13.64
C TYR A 158 -4.17 6.54 -13.47
N PHE A 159 -4.86 5.45 -13.81
CA PHE A 159 -4.33 4.09 -13.76
C PHE A 159 -4.73 3.31 -15.01
N TRP A 160 -3.88 2.42 -15.48
CA TRP A 160 -4.24 1.38 -16.44
C TRP A 160 -4.56 0.09 -15.71
N LEU A 161 -5.80 -0.38 -15.85
CA LEU A 161 -6.15 -1.77 -15.63
C LEU A 161 -5.59 -2.58 -16.79
N ARG A 162 -4.55 -3.36 -16.52
CA ARG A 162 -3.80 -4.16 -17.50
C ARG A 162 -4.21 -5.62 -17.38
N ALA A 163 -4.61 -6.23 -18.51
CA ALA A 163 -4.97 -7.64 -18.59
C ALA A 163 -4.15 -8.35 -19.68
N LYS A 164 -3.70 -9.60 -19.42
CA LYS A 164 -2.91 -10.40 -20.36
C LYS A 164 -3.27 -11.89 -20.23
N ILE A 165 -3.45 -12.57 -21.36
CA ILE A 165 -3.76 -13.99 -21.43
C ILE A 165 -2.49 -14.77 -21.78
N VAL A 166 -2.10 -15.74 -20.95
CA VAL A 166 -0.98 -16.65 -21.21
C VAL A 166 -1.36 -18.06 -20.75
N CYS A 167 -1.18 -19.08 -21.60
CA CYS A 167 -1.36 -20.50 -21.25
C CYS A 167 -2.68 -20.83 -20.51
N PHE A 168 -3.82 -20.30 -20.99
CA PHE A 168 -5.14 -20.43 -20.36
C PHE A 168 -5.24 -19.89 -18.92
N GLN A 169 -4.40 -18.91 -18.57
CA GLN A 169 -4.53 -18.07 -17.39
C GLN A 169 -4.68 -16.60 -17.80
N VAL A 170 -5.48 -15.87 -17.03
CA VAL A 170 -5.70 -14.43 -17.16
C VAL A 170 -4.95 -13.75 -16.03
N TYR A 171 -4.01 -12.89 -16.39
CA TYR A 171 -3.23 -12.08 -15.47
C TYR A 171 -3.78 -10.65 -15.43
N LEU A 172 -3.93 -10.08 -14.24
CA LEU A 172 -4.45 -8.74 -14.00
C LEU A 172 -3.48 -7.94 -13.11
N SER A 173 -3.22 -6.70 -13.50
CA SER A 173 -2.48 -5.74 -12.66
C SER A 173 -2.96 -4.31 -12.91
N ILE A 174 -2.62 -3.39 -12.01
CA ILE A 174 -2.95 -1.97 -12.10
C ILE A 174 -1.67 -1.14 -12.09
N GLN A 175 -1.41 -0.48 -13.22
CA GLN A 175 -0.30 0.45 -13.39
C GLN A 175 -0.77 1.90 -13.20
N MET A 176 -0.24 2.60 -12.21
CA MET A 176 -0.45 4.04 -12.06
C MET A 176 0.40 4.83 -13.07
N LEU A 177 -0.18 5.86 -13.70
CA LEU A 177 0.56 6.82 -14.54
C LEU A 177 1.35 7.79 -13.63
N ALA A 178 2.36 7.26 -12.94
CA ALA A 178 3.25 7.99 -12.05
C ALA A 178 4.60 7.27 -11.86
N GLU A 179 5.58 7.96 -11.28
CA GLU A 179 6.86 7.35 -10.87
C GLU A 179 6.67 6.23 -9.83
N PRO A 180 7.60 5.26 -9.72
CA PRO A 180 7.54 4.17 -8.74
C PRO A 180 7.36 4.63 -7.28
N LYS A 181 7.91 5.79 -6.91
CA LYS A 181 7.77 6.37 -5.55
C LYS A 181 6.36 6.87 -5.23
N GLU A 182 5.58 7.23 -6.25
CA GLU A 182 4.18 7.63 -6.10
C GLU A 182 3.24 6.44 -6.25
N ALA A 183 3.50 5.56 -7.24
CA ALA A 183 2.72 4.34 -7.47
C ALA A 183 2.69 3.43 -6.23
N SER A 184 3.84 3.23 -5.57
CA SER A 184 3.96 2.45 -4.33
C SER A 184 3.26 3.05 -3.09
N LYS A 185 2.54 4.18 -3.24
CA LYS A 185 1.66 4.74 -2.19
C LYS A 185 0.20 4.31 -2.33
N TYR A 186 -0.14 3.54 -3.35
CA TYR A 186 -1.51 3.07 -3.61
C TYR A 186 -1.52 1.55 -3.66
N ASN A 187 -2.49 0.96 -2.99
CA ASN A 187 -2.80 -0.47 -3.07
C ASN A 187 -4.08 -0.62 -3.88
N TYR A 188 -4.19 -1.71 -4.62
CA TYR A 188 -5.42 -2.07 -5.31
C TYR A 188 -5.95 -3.41 -4.84
N GLN A 189 -7.27 -3.55 -4.89
CA GLN A 189 -7.99 -4.79 -4.65
C GLN A 189 -8.84 -5.11 -5.88
N ILE A 190 -8.81 -6.37 -6.33
CA ILE A 190 -9.70 -6.87 -7.37
C ILE A 190 -10.55 -7.97 -6.74
N GLN A 191 -11.87 -7.74 -6.68
CA GLN A 191 -12.84 -8.64 -6.09
C GLN A 191 -13.76 -9.22 -7.16
N PHE A 192 -13.90 -10.54 -7.15
CA PHE A 192 -14.80 -11.32 -7.98
C PHE A 192 -15.77 -12.07 -7.05
N THR A 193 -17.08 -11.77 -7.07
CA THR A 193 -18.06 -12.49 -6.24
C THR A 193 -19.34 -12.93 -6.97
N ASP A 194 -19.70 -14.21 -6.83
CA ASP A 194 -20.97 -14.78 -7.33
C ASP A 194 -22.11 -14.70 -6.31
N GLY A 195 -21.92 -13.94 -5.22
CA GLY A 195 -22.85 -13.82 -4.11
C GLY A 195 -22.67 -14.89 -3.02
N ILE A 196 -21.99 -15.99 -3.31
CA ILE A 196 -21.68 -17.06 -2.33
C ILE A 196 -20.16 -17.17 -2.12
N ARG A 197 -19.41 -17.23 -3.21
CA ARG A 197 -17.95 -17.34 -3.24
C ARG A 197 -17.36 -16.00 -3.67
N THR A 198 -16.30 -15.59 -2.98
CA THR A 198 -15.55 -14.38 -3.31
C THR A 198 -14.08 -14.76 -3.49
N ILE A 199 -13.50 -14.37 -4.63
CA ILE A 199 -12.05 -14.27 -4.78
C ILE A 199 -11.70 -12.79 -4.59
N LEU A 200 -10.79 -12.51 -3.66
CA LEU A 200 -10.19 -11.20 -3.45
C LEU A 200 -8.70 -11.33 -3.71
N TYR A 201 -8.17 -10.51 -4.61
CA TYR A 201 -6.75 -10.26 -4.76
C TYR A 201 -6.43 -8.86 -4.24
N SER A 202 -5.22 -8.65 -3.72
CA SER A 202 -4.74 -7.33 -3.27
C SER A 202 -3.24 -7.22 -3.46
N ASP A 203 -2.77 -6.12 -4.04
CA ASP A 203 -1.34 -5.82 -4.23
C ASP A 203 -1.11 -4.30 -4.31
N THR A 204 0.15 -3.88 -4.40
CA THR A 204 0.59 -2.49 -4.58
C THR A 204 0.48 -2.08 -6.05
N CYS A 205 -0.02 -0.87 -6.33
CA CYS A 205 -0.05 -0.33 -7.69
C CYS A 205 1.36 -0.21 -8.27
N GLN A 206 1.57 -0.82 -9.43
CA GLN A 206 2.85 -0.74 -10.14
C GLN A 206 2.96 0.59 -10.89
N SER A 207 4.18 0.99 -11.24
CA SER A 207 4.39 2.17 -12.08
C SER A 207 4.22 1.83 -13.56
N ILE A 208 3.75 2.81 -14.34
CA ILE A 208 3.79 2.80 -15.80
C ILE A 208 5.21 2.62 -16.39
N PHE A 209 6.27 2.91 -15.62
CA PHE A 209 7.65 2.66 -16.05
C PHE A 209 8.08 1.18 -15.97
N VAL A 210 7.28 0.32 -15.33
CA VAL A 210 7.49 -1.14 -15.26
C VAL A 210 7.08 -1.78 -16.59
N ASP A 211 7.99 -2.54 -17.19
CA ASP A 211 7.78 -3.17 -18.49
C ASP A 211 6.95 -4.50 -18.35
N ASP A 212 6.28 -4.92 -19.43
CA ASP A 212 5.28 -6.02 -19.42
C ASP A 212 5.79 -7.41 -19.02
N GLU A 213 7.10 -7.63 -18.99
CA GLU A 213 7.72 -8.87 -18.51
C GLU A 213 7.80 -8.90 -16.97
N ASP A 214 7.99 -7.74 -16.34
CA ASP A 214 7.98 -7.60 -14.88
C ASP A 214 6.55 -7.54 -14.34
N LEU A 215 5.65 -6.80 -15.02
CA LEU A 215 4.27 -6.58 -14.59
C LEU A 215 3.44 -7.87 -14.48
N PHE A 216 3.69 -8.84 -15.36
CA PHE A 216 2.91 -10.07 -15.50
C PHE A 216 3.70 -11.31 -15.05
N LYS A 217 4.58 -11.17 -14.05
CA LYS A 217 5.29 -12.31 -13.45
C LYS A 217 4.33 -13.27 -12.78
N ILE A 218 4.51 -14.56 -13.11
CA ILE A 218 3.64 -15.67 -12.70
C ILE A 218 3.59 -15.84 -11.17
N SER A 219 4.66 -15.47 -10.46
CA SER A 219 4.80 -15.59 -9.01
C SER A 219 4.14 -14.47 -8.20
N GLU A 220 3.80 -13.34 -8.82
CA GLU A 220 3.51 -12.08 -8.11
C GLU A 220 2.15 -11.46 -8.54
N SER A 221 1.79 -11.56 -9.82
CA SER A 221 0.59 -10.92 -10.38
C SER A 221 -0.72 -11.71 -10.17
N CYS A 222 -1.87 -11.02 -10.23
CA CYS A 222 -3.19 -11.62 -10.04
C CYS A 222 -3.51 -12.60 -11.17
N SER A 223 -3.45 -13.90 -10.91
CA SER A 223 -3.79 -14.94 -11.89
C SER A 223 -5.12 -15.62 -11.60
N LEU A 224 -5.95 -15.76 -12.63
CA LEU A 224 -7.13 -16.63 -12.62
C LEU A 224 -7.04 -17.63 -13.78
N SER A 225 -7.49 -18.86 -13.58
CA SER A 225 -7.65 -19.79 -14.71
C SER A 225 -8.70 -19.24 -15.69
N MET A 226 -8.51 -19.46 -16.99
CA MET A 226 -9.48 -19.04 -18.02
C MET A 226 -10.87 -19.63 -17.75
N LYS A 227 -10.97 -20.85 -17.20
CA LYS A 227 -12.25 -21.45 -16.81
C LYS A 227 -12.94 -20.69 -15.67
N SER A 228 -12.19 -20.30 -14.63
CA SER A 228 -12.69 -19.47 -13.52
C SER A 228 -13.10 -18.09 -14.03
N TYR A 229 -12.22 -17.43 -14.79
CA TYR A 229 -12.45 -16.13 -15.39
C TYR A 229 -13.72 -16.13 -16.26
N LEU A 230 -13.90 -17.13 -17.14
CA LEU A 230 -15.06 -17.20 -18.02
C LEU A 230 -16.37 -17.47 -17.26
N PHE A 231 -16.33 -18.27 -16.19
CA PHE A 231 -17.48 -18.46 -15.29
C PHE A 231 -17.89 -17.14 -14.60
N TYR A 232 -16.92 -16.35 -14.14
CA TYR A 232 -17.13 -15.02 -13.54
C TYR A 232 -17.41 -13.90 -14.57
N SER A 233 -17.14 -14.13 -15.86
CA SER A 233 -17.43 -13.14 -16.91
C SER A 233 -18.86 -13.21 -17.43
N LYS A 234 -19.50 -14.39 -17.41
CA LYS A 234 -20.78 -14.69 -18.09
C LYS A 234 -22.02 -14.71 -17.19
N SER A 235 -21.87 -14.52 -15.87
CA SER A 235 -22.99 -14.54 -14.93
C SER A 235 -23.52 -13.12 -14.69
N GLU A 236 -24.79 -12.86 -15.03
CA GLU A 236 -25.42 -11.53 -14.90
C GLU A 236 -25.58 -11.09 -13.44
N SER A 237 -25.62 -12.04 -12.50
CA SER A 237 -25.69 -11.80 -11.06
C SER A 237 -24.33 -11.45 -10.41
N PHE A 238 -23.28 -11.25 -11.20
CA PHE A 238 -21.89 -11.25 -10.70
C PHE A 238 -21.33 -9.85 -10.47
N ARG A 239 -20.87 -9.59 -9.24
CA ARG A 239 -20.23 -8.32 -8.88
C ARG A 239 -18.71 -8.41 -9.06
N LYS A 240 -18.17 -7.54 -9.91
CA LYS A 240 -16.73 -7.30 -10.09
C LYS A 240 -16.42 -5.92 -9.52
N THR A 241 -15.58 -5.85 -8.50
CA THR A 241 -15.20 -4.57 -7.87
C THR A 241 -13.70 -4.37 -8.00
N ILE A 242 -13.28 -3.19 -8.42
CA ILE A 242 -11.91 -2.72 -8.21
C ILE A 242 -11.97 -1.61 -7.18
N THR A 243 -11.19 -1.75 -6.11
CA THR A 243 -10.95 -0.68 -5.15
C THR A 243 -9.50 -0.26 -5.27
N ILE A 244 -9.22 1.03 -5.35
CA ILE A 244 -7.86 1.57 -5.26
C ILE A 244 -7.83 2.45 -4.01
N GLU A 245 -6.96 2.12 -3.06
CA GLU A 245 -6.84 2.83 -1.78
C GLU A 245 -5.41 3.25 -1.51
N LYS A 246 -5.26 4.48 -1.01
CA LYS A 246 -4.01 4.98 -0.47
C LYS A 246 -3.94 4.56 1.01
N PRO A 247 -3.13 3.56 1.43
CA PRO A 247 -3.08 3.10 2.81
C PRO A 247 -2.75 4.26 3.77
N ASP A 248 -3.76 4.66 4.53
CA ASP A 248 -3.74 5.83 5.40
C ASP A 248 -2.93 5.56 6.67
N LYS A 249 -1.70 6.08 6.68
CA LYS A 249 -0.74 5.90 7.78
C LYS A 249 -1.28 6.40 9.13
N ASN A 250 -2.24 7.33 9.15
CA ASN A 250 -2.74 7.92 10.39
C ASN A 250 -3.76 7.02 11.11
N LYS A 251 -4.44 6.09 10.42
CA LYS A 251 -5.44 5.20 11.04
C LYS A 251 -4.85 4.29 12.12
N ASN A 252 -3.61 3.82 11.95
CA ASN A 252 -2.93 2.97 12.94
C ASN A 252 -2.70 3.72 14.26
N TYR A 253 -2.33 5.00 14.21
CA TYR A 253 -2.16 5.83 15.41
C TYR A 253 -3.50 6.08 16.11
N SER A 254 -4.60 6.27 15.35
CA SER A 254 -5.93 6.44 15.96
C SER A 254 -6.37 5.24 16.82
N TRP A 255 -6.07 4.00 16.41
CA TRP A 255 -6.38 2.82 17.21
C TRP A 255 -5.43 2.65 18.40
N PHE A 256 -4.15 3.00 18.23
CA PHE A 256 -3.16 3.02 19.31
C PHE A 256 -3.52 4.02 20.43
N TYR A 257 -3.94 5.24 20.08
CA TYR A 257 -4.41 6.22 21.07
C TYR A 257 -5.72 5.80 21.74
N LEU A 258 -6.65 5.17 21.01
CA LEU A 258 -7.87 4.61 21.59
C LEU A 258 -7.56 3.47 22.58
N PHE A 259 -6.62 2.58 22.25
CA PHE A 259 -6.16 1.52 23.13
C PHE A 259 -5.51 2.08 24.40
N ILE A 260 -4.62 3.08 24.29
CA ILE A 260 -4.02 3.77 25.44
C ILE A 260 -5.10 4.42 26.31
N LEU A 261 -6.10 5.07 25.70
CA LEU A 261 -7.22 5.68 26.44
C LEU A 261 -8.03 4.63 27.21
N LEU A 262 -8.33 3.49 26.60
CA LEU A 262 -9.03 2.37 27.25
C LEU A 262 -8.22 1.75 28.40
N VAL A 263 -6.91 1.58 28.22
CA VAL A 263 -6.00 1.10 29.29
C VAL A 263 -5.96 2.11 30.45
N LEU A 264 -5.85 3.41 30.17
CA LEU A 264 -5.88 4.45 31.20
C LEU A 264 -7.22 4.47 31.97
N ILE A 265 -8.35 4.34 31.26
CA ILE A 265 -9.68 4.24 31.89
C ILE A 265 -9.77 2.98 32.77
N PHE A 266 -9.25 1.83 32.32
CA PHE A 266 -9.22 0.60 33.11
C PHE A 266 -8.33 0.73 34.36
N CYS A 267 -7.14 1.32 34.24
CA CYS A 267 -6.26 1.58 35.38
C CYS A 267 -6.89 2.55 36.40
N VAL A 268 -7.59 3.59 35.92
CA VAL A 268 -8.40 4.48 36.78
C VAL A 268 -9.53 3.72 37.46
N PHE A 269 -10.27 2.87 36.72
CA PHE A 269 -11.35 2.07 37.29
C PHE A 269 -10.83 1.11 38.37
N GLN A 270 -9.72 0.40 38.13
CA GLN A 270 -9.08 -0.43 39.16
C GLN A 270 -8.66 0.42 40.38
N TYR A 271 -7.96 1.54 40.17
CA TYR A 271 -7.46 2.37 41.27
C TYR A 271 -8.58 2.91 42.18
N TYR A 272 -9.73 3.30 41.64
CA TYR A 272 -10.83 3.87 42.43
C TYR A 272 -11.88 2.84 42.89
N PHE A 273 -12.20 1.80 42.12
CA PHE A 273 -13.25 0.83 42.48
C PHE A 273 -12.73 -0.41 43.22
N TYR A 274 -11.48 -0.84 42.99
CA TYR A 274 -10.91 -1.99 43.71
C TYR A 274 -10.84 -1.77 45.23
N PRO A 275 -10.43 -0.60 45.76
CA PRO A 275 -10.46 -0.35 47.20
C PRO A 275 -11.88 -0.40 47.77
N ILE A 276 -12.84 0.22 47.08
CA ILE A 276 -14.25 0.27 47.51
C ILE A 276 -14.82 -1.16 47.61
N TYR A 277 -14.62 -1.97 46.57
CA TYR A 277 -15.07 -3.37 46.57
C TYR A 277 -14.43 -4.16 47.72
N HIS A 278 -13.12 -3.97 47.95
CA HIS A 278 -12.41 -4.67 49.02
C HIS A 278 -12.86 -4.22 50.42
N THR A 279 -13.19 -2.94 50.63
CA THR A 279 -13.73 -2.43 51.90
C THR A 279 -15.18 -2.87 52.17
N VAL A 280 -16.01 -3.03 51.14
CA VAL A 280 -17.42 -3.42 51.29
C VAL A 280 -17.58 -4.92 51.49
N PHE A 281 -16.73 -5.76 50.88
CA PHE A 281 -16.87 -7.22 50.93
C PHE A 281 -15.91 -7.95 51.88
N SER A 282 -14.99 -7.27 52.56
CA SER A 282 -14.02 -7.90 53.49
C SER A 282 -14.39 -7.75 54.97
N ILE A 283 -15.59 -8.19 55.36
CA ILE A 283 -15.96 -8.37 56.77
C ILE A 283 -15.57 -9.80 57.19
N PRO A 284 -14.68 -10.00 58.18
CA PRO A 284 -14.32 -11.34 58.64
C PRO A 284 -15.49 -12.01 59.38
N SER A 285 -15.84 -13.23 58.99
CA SER A 285 -16.78 -14.05 59.74
C SER A 285 -16.14 -14.57 61.04
N VAL A 286 -16.75 -14.26 62.18
CA VAL A 286 -16.31 -14.78 63.49
C VAL A 286 -16.51 -16.30 63.56
N SER A 287 -15.42 -17.02 63.83
CA SER A 287 -15.46 -18.37 64.41
C SER A 287 -15.16 -18.25 65.92
N ASP A 288 -15.51 -19.19 66.80
CA ASP A 288 -15.80 -20.62 66.61
C ASP A 288 -16.86 -21.12 67.61
N SER A 289 -17.62 -22.17 67.25
CA SER A 289 -17.32 -23.49 67.85
C SER A 289 -18.25 -24.64 67.42
N LYS A 290 -17.57 -25.76 67.09
CA LYS A 290 -17.89 -27.17 67.42
C LYS A 290 -18.87 -28.01 66.57
N VAL A 291 -18.26 -29.09 66.05
CA VAL A 291 -18.73 -30.50 65.95
C VAL A 291 -19.34 -30.96 64.61
N ASP A 292 -18.43 -31.51 63.81
CA ASP A 292 -18.44 -32.82 63.12
C ASP A 292 -19.52 -33.21 62.11
N LYS A 293 -19.02 -33.62 60.92
CA LYS A 293 -19.78 -34.28 59.85
C LYS A 293 -19.77 -35.79 60.02
N VAL A 294 -20.93 -36.40 60.27
CA VAL A 294 -21.17 -37.84 60.01
C VAL A 294 -21.92 -38.00 58.68
N LYS A 295 -21.70 -39.13 58.00
CA LYS A 295 -22.04 -39.35 56.59
C LYS A 295 -23.49 -39.83 56.35
N THR A 296 -23.83 -39.83 55.06
CA THR A 296 -24.73 -40.75 54.32
C THR A 296 -26.27 -40.56 54.33
N LYS A 297 -26.73 -40.20 53.12
CA LYS A 297 -27.81 -40.83 52.31
C LYS A 297 -29.31 -40.55 52.60
N HIS A 298 -29.95 -40.23 51.46
CA HIS A 298 -31.30 -40.60 51.00
C HIS A 298 -32.54 -39.79 51.44
N LYS A 299 -33.26 -39.32 50.39
CA LYS A 299 -34.72 -39.49 50.12
C LYS A 299 -35.65 -39.35 51.35
N SER A 300 -36.66 -38.46 51.38
CA SER A 300 -37.35 -37.80 50.26
C SER A 300 -38.54 -36.92 50.73
N LYS A 301 -39.21 -36.26 49.77
CA LYS A 301 -40.65 -35.90 49.75
C LYS A 301 -41.21 -34.88 50.77
N LYS A 302 -41.48 -33.68 50.21
CA LYS A 302 -42.81 -32.99 50.14
C LYS A 302 -43.45 -32.35 51.39
N HIS A 303 -44.27 -31.33 51.06
CA HIS A 303 -45.42 -30.76 51.78
C HIS A 303 -45.13 -29.78 52.95
N TYR A 304 -45.90 -28.68 53.15
CA TYR A 304 -46.70 -27.81 52.24
C TYR A 304 -47.35 -26.65 53.05
N LYS A 305 -47.43 -25.42 52.51
CA LYS A 305 -48.30 -24.29 52.99
C LYS A 305 -48.08 -23.81 54.45
N HIS A 306 -48.62 -22.70 54.96
CA HIS A 306 -49.30 -21.47 54.45
C HIS A 306 -48.55 -20.28 55.15
N LEU A 307 -48.60 -18.97 54.80
CA LEU A 307 -49.73 -18.00 54.78
C LEU A 307 -50.52 -17.98 56.13
N ASP A 308 -51.18 -16.93 56.62
CA ASP A 308 -51.50 -15.56 56.13
C ASP A 308 -51.51 -14.59 57.37
N ASP A 309 -51.48 -13.23 57.34
CA ASP A 309 -50.44 -12.24 56.96
C ASP A 309 -50.69 -10.86 57.74
N ASP A 310 -49.99 -9.75 57.42
CA ASP A 310 -50.23 -8.28 57.80
C ASP A 310 -50.01 -7.73 59.25
N ASP A 311 -49.80 -6.42 59.55
CA ASP A 311 -49.17 -5.25 58.84
C ASP A 311 -48.99 -3.99 59.78
N ASN A 312 -48.01 -3.09 59.50
CA ASN A 312 -47.84 -1.63 59.81
C ASN A 312 -48.10 -1.02 61.24
N ASN A 313 -47.67 0.19 61.66
CA ASN A 313 -46.81 1.32 61.17
C ASN A 313 -46.26 2.05 62.46
N ASN A 314 -44.95 2.30 62.68
CA ASN A 314 -44.10 3.43 62.20
C ASN A 314 -44.17 4.76 62.98
N SER A 315 -43.01 5.27 63.47
CA SER A 315 -42.71 6.73 63.52
C SER A 315 -41.21 7.06 63.76
N ASN A 316 -40.64 7.85 62.84
CA ASN A 316 -39.50 8.79 62.88
C ASN A 316 -38.28 8.58 63.82
N ILE A 317 -37.08 8.66 63.23
CA ILE A 317 -35.81 9.05 63.88
C ILE A 317 -35.14 10.15 63.02
N ASN A 318 -34.63 11.22 63.65
CA ASN A 318 -33.84 12.27 62.98
C ASN A 318 -32.40 11.81 62.73
N THR A 319 -31.77 12.30 61.66
CA THR A 319 -30.35 12.06 61.35
C THR A 319 -29.56 13.37 61.29
N ASP A 320 -29.03 13.80 62.42
CA ASP A 320 -28.01 14.86 62.48
C ASP A 320 -26.64 14.28 62.08
N PHE A 321 -25.92 14.95 61.17
CA PHE A 321 -24.58 14.53 60.72
C PHE A 321 -23.51 14.85 61.77
N THR A 322 -22.62 13.90 62.05
CA THR A 322 -21.56 14.07 63.06
C THR A 322 -20.31 14.74 62.48
N TYR A 323 -19.42 15.22 63.35
CA TYR A 323 -18.16 15.85 62.94
C TYR A 323 -17.22 14.90 62.18
N GLU A 324 -17.27 13.59 62.44
CA GLU A 324 -16.46 12.60 61.72
C GLU A 324 -17.00 12.34 60.30
N ASP A 325 -18.33 12.37 60.11
CA ASP A 325 -18.94 12.27 58.77
C ASP A 325 -18.48 13.41 57.86
N TRP A 326 -18.38 14.63 58.41
CA TRP A 326 -17.83 15.80 57.71
C TRP A 326 -16.34 15.65 57.38
N ILE A 327 -15.55 15.03 58.26
CA ILE A 327 -14.14 14.72 57.98
C ILE A 327 -14.02 13.70 56.84
N ILE A 328 -14.85 12.66 56.81
CA ILE A 328 -14.87 11.67 55.72
C ILE A 328 -15.27 12.34 54.39
N LEU A 329 -16.32 13.17 54.40
CA LEU A 329 -16.73 13.98 53.25
C LEU A 329 -15.59 14.85 52.71
N ILE A 330 -14.88 15.55 53.60
CA ILE A 330 -13.78 16.44 53.23
C ILE A 330 -12.56 15.65 52.72
N PHE A 331 -12.13 14.59 53.41
CA PHE A 331 -10.92 13.85 53.03
C PHE A 331 -11.09 12.91 51.84
N PHE A 332 -12.31 12.45 51.52
CA PHE A 332 -12.53 11.59 50.35
C PHE A 332 -13.12 12.32 49.15
N ILE A 333 -14.10 13.22 49.32
CA ILE A 333 -14.77 13.85 48.16
C ILE A 333 -13.95 15.00 47.57
N LEU A 334 -13.23 15.81 48.36
CA LEU A 334 -12.40 16.89 47.78
C LEU A 334 -11.23 16.37 46.92
N PRO A 335 -10.46 15.34 47.32
CA PRO A 335 -9.43 14.76 46.45
C PRO A 335 -10.00 14.12 45.18
N VAL A 336 -11.20 13.51 45.25
CA VAL A 336 -11.91 12.98 44.08
C VAL A 336 -12.37 14.10 43.15
N LEU A 337 -12.98 15.18 43.66
CA LEU A 337 -13.34 16.34 42.85
C LEU A 337 -12.11 17.00 42.21
N PHE A 338 -11.00 17.10 42.96
CA PHE A 338 -9.74 17.66 42.44
C PHE A 338 -9.10 16.76 41.38
N SER A 339 -9.15 15.44 41.53
CA SER A 339 -8.66 14.50 40.51
C SER A 339 -9.55 14.50 39.26
N PHE A 340 -10.87 14.60 39.40
CA PHE A 340 -11.79 14.84 38.27
C PHE A 340 -11.46 16.13 37.52
N ILE A 341 -11.16 17.24 38.21
CA ILE A 341 -10.75 18.51 37.59
C ILE A 341 -9.41 18.37 36.86
N LEU A 342 -8.45 17.62 37.40
CA LEU A 342 -7.17 17.33 36.74
C LEU A 342 -7.37 16.45 35.49
N VAL A 343 -8.18 15.40 35.57
CA VAL A 343 -8.53 14.52 34.44
C VAL A 343 -9.26 15.29 33.34
N PHE A 344 -10.17 16.21 33.69
CA PHE A 344 -10.81 17.08 32.69
C PHE A 344 -9.82 18.07 32.05
N LYS A 345 -8.83 18.57 32.80
CA LYS A 345 -7.77 19.42 32.25
C LYS A 345 -6.82 18.66 31.33
N THR A 346 -6.45 17.41 31.62
CA THR A 346 -5.63 16.59 30.71
C THR A 346 -6.42 16.14 29.49
N LEU A 347 -7.66 15.68 29.64
CA LEU A 347 -8.56 15.37 28.50
C LEU A 347 -8.75 16.59 27.59
N ARG A 348 -9.01 17.78 28.15
CA ARG A 348 -9.13 19.02 27.36
C ARG A 348 -7.83 19.37 26.63
N ARG A 349 -6.65 19.18 27.27
CA ARG A 349 -5.34 19.39 26.64
C ARG A 349 -5.08 18.40 25.50
N ILE A 350 -5.38 17.12 25.72
CA ILE A 350 -5.27 16.05 24.71
C ILE A 350 -6.19 16.36 23.52
N LEU A 351 -7.44 16.74 23.77
CA LEU A 351 -8.39 17.14 22.71
C LEU A 351 -7.91 18.39 21.94
N THR A 352 -7.34 19.40 22.61
CA THR A 352 -6.75 20.55 21.88
C THR A 352 -5.49 20.17 21.09
N PHE A 353 -4.68 19.23 21.59
CA PHE A 353 -3.49 18.76 20.89
C PHE A 353 -3.88 17.99 19.61
N ILE A 354 -4.77 17.00 19.75
CA ILE A 354 -5.39 16.26 18.64
C ILE A 354 -5.99 17.22 17.61
N ARG A 355 -6.68 18.28 18.06
CA ARG A 355 -7.31 19.26 17.16
C ARG A 355 -6.30 20.09 16.37
N VAL A 356 -5.20 20.51 16.99
CA VAL A 356 -4.09 21.24 16.33
C VAL A 356 -3.31 20.34 15.38
N GLU A 357 -3.12 19.06 15.73
CA GLU A 357 -2.32 18.11 14.95
C GLU A 357 -3.10 17.47 13.77
N ILE A 358 -4.44 17.42 13.83
CA ILE A 358 -5.31 16.93 12.76
C ILE A 358 -5.89 18.07 11.88
N GLY A 359 -5.96 19.31 12.38
CA GLY A 359 -6.32 20.50 11.59
C GLY A 359 -7.83 20.68 11.33
N ILE A 360 -8.64 20.71 12.40
CA ILE A 360 -10.12 20.87 12.39
C ILE A 360 -10.55 22.00 13.33
#